data_AF-A0AAV4SZ47-F1
#
_entry.id   AF-A0AAV4SZ47-F1
#
_cell.length_a   1.000
_cell.length_b   1.000
_cell.length_c   1.000
_cell.angle_alpha   90.00
_cell.angle_beta   90.00
_cell.angle_gamma   90.00
#
_symmetry.space_group_name_H-M   'P 1'
#
loop_
_entity.id
_entity.type
_entity.pdbx_description
1 polymer ?
#
loop_
_entity_poly.entity_id
_entity_poly.type
_entity_poly.pdbx_seq_one_letter_code
_entity_poly.pdbx_strand_id
1 'polypeptide(L)'
;MIKYIILLAMAVASTGALYVCPENYCDRLICEDLSDCSESNGFKVKKQGSFCQCCDICVKILGENETCTTPGLRFAITSECAEGLVCPIGVGRCVTENWVPE
;
A
#
# COMPACT_ATOMS: atom_id res chain seq x y z
N MET A 1 19.43 40.75 -17.23
CA MET A 1 19.91 39.52 -16.56
C MET A 1 19.23 39.27 -15.20
N ILE A 2 18.96 40.29 -14.38
CA ILE A 2 18.20 40.19 -13.10
C ILE A 2 16.78 39.60 -13.25
N LYS A 3 16.07 39.89 -14.36
CA LYS A 3 14.69 39.42 -14.59
C LYS A 3 14.56 37.89 -14.67
N TYR A 4 15.60 37.19 -15.13
CA TYR A 4 15.61 35.73 -15.24
C TYR A 4 15.94 35.05 -13.91
N ILE A 5 16.70 35.72 -13.04
CA ILE A 5 17.04 35.24 -11.70
C ILE A 5 15.78 35.22 -10.80
N ILE A 6 14.90 36.22 -10.95
CA ILE A 6 13.62 36.29 -10.21
C ILE A 6 12.66 35.17 -10.64
N LEU A 7 12.66 34.79 -11.92
CA LEU A 7 11.81 33.72 -12.45
C LEU A 7 12.30 32.31 -12.02
N LEU A 8 13.61 32.13 -11.86
CA LEU A 8 14.19 30.86 -11.37
C LEU A 8 13.96 30.62 -9.87
N ALA A 9 13.75 31.67 -9.08
CA ALA A 9 13.51 31.56 -7.63
C ALA A 9 12.09 31.07 -7.27
N MET A 10 11.10 31.22 -8.17
CA MET A 10 9.72 30.77 -7.92
C MET A 10 9.48 29.28 -8.23
N ALA A 11 10.47 28.57 -8.78
CA ALA A 11 10.32 27.19 -9.22
C ALA A 11 10.62 26.13 -8.12
N VAL A 12 11.02 26.53 -6.91
CA VAL A 12 11.47 25.61 -5.85
C VAL A 12 10.53 25.67 -4.65
N ALA A 13 9.25 25.36 -4.87
CA ALA A 13 8.30 25.12 -3.80
C ALA A 13 7.37 23.93 -4.12
N SER A 14 7.93 22.83 -4.62
CA SER A 14 7.28 21.53 -4.50
C SER A 14 7.77 20.87 -3.22
N THR A 15 7.37 21.40 -2.06
CA THR A 15 7.51 20.66 -0.80
C THR A 15 6.69 19.39 -0.96
N GLY A 16 7.37 18.25 -1.07
CA GLY A 16 6.73 16.95 -1.07
C GLY A 16 5.83 16.87 0.15
N ALA A 17 4.52 16.77 -0.07
CA ALA A 17 3.61 16.43 1.01
C ALA A 17 4.05 15.06 1.53
N LEU A 18 4.79 15.08 2.65
CA LEU A 18 4.87 13.96 3.55
C LEU A 18 3.42 13.78 4.01
N TYR A 19 2.73 12.82 3.39
CA TYR A 19 1.37 12.44 3.74
C TYR A 19 1.44 11.77 5.12
N VAL A 20 1.60 12.60 6.15
CA VAL A 20 1.63 12.20 7.55
C VAL A 20 0.20 12.26 8.06
N CYS A 21 -0.20 11.20 8.74
CA CYS A 21 -1.49 11.09 9.38
C CYS A 21 -1.58 12.09 10.54
N PRO A 22 -2.58 12.99 10.56
CA PRO A 22 -2.84 13.85 11.71
C PRO A 22 -3.04 13.03 12.99
N GLU A 23 -2.65 13.58 14.15
CA GLU A 23 -2.72 12.88 15.45
C GLU A 23 -4.12 12.34 15.78
N ASN A 24 -5.18 13.00 15.30
CA ASN A 24 -6.58 12.64 15.54
C ASN A 24 -7.28 12.06 14.31
N TYR A 25 -6.53 11.52 13.35
CA TYR A 25 -7.10 10.95 12.13
C TYR A 25 -8.00 9.74 12.42
N CYS A 26 -7.57 8.85 13.32
CA CYS A 26 -8.33 7.65 13.67
C CYS A 26 -9.65 7.98 14.40
N ASP A 27 -9.70 9.05 15.18
CA ASP A 27 -10.87 9.42 15.99
C ASP A 27 -12.11 9.76 15.17
N ARG A 28 -11.91 10.12 13.91
CA ARG A 28 -12.97 10.55 12.98
C ARG A 28 -13.28 9.50 11.92
N LEU A 29 -12.56 8.38 11.92
CA LEU A 29 -12.63 7.38 10.89
C LEU A 29 -13.56 6.24 11.33
N ILE A 30 -14.48 5.86 10.45
CA ILE A 30 -15.38 4.73 10.65
C ILE A 30 -14.77 3.54 9.91
N CYS A 31 -14.46 2.46 10.63
CA CYS A 31 -13.93 1.24 10.02
C CYS A 31 -15.03 0.47 9.27
N GLU A 32 -14.62 -0.25 8.23
CA GLU A 32 -15.51 -1.12 7.46
C GLU A 32 -15.93 -2.35 8.27
N ASP A 33 -17.13 -2.87 7.99
CA ASP A 33 -17.57 -4.15 8.55
C ASP A 33 -16.86 -5.32 7.85
N LEU A 34 -16.22 -6.19 8.62
CA LEU A 34 -15.40 -7.29 8.10
C LEU A 34 -16.07 -8.65 8.29
N SER A 35 -17.39 -8.70 8.52
CA SER A 35 -18.11 -9.94 8.81
C SER A 35 -18.02 -10.97 7.68
N ASP A 36 -17.95 -10.49 6.42
CA ASP A 36 -17.79 -11.33 5.23
C ASP A 36 -16.32 -11.62 4.88
N CYS A 37 -15.36 -11.14 5.67
CA CYS A 37 -13.94 -11.36 5.42
C CYS A 37 -13.46 -12.70 6.01
N SER A 38 -13.26 -13.71 5.16
CA SER A 38 -12.91 -15.06 5.62
C SER A 38 -11.91 -15.76 4.70
N GLU A 39 -11.07 -16.62 5.26
CA GLU A 39 -10.19 -17.45 4.43
C GLU A 39 -11.00 -18.38 3.52
N SER A 40 -12.21 -18.78 3.93
CA SER A 40 -13.09 -19.63 3.13
C SER A 40 -13.58 -18.99 1.83
N ASN A 41 -13.53 -17.66 1.70
CA ASN A 41 -13.87 -16.95 0.45
C ASN A 41 -12.64 -16.32 -0.22
N GLY A 42 -11.42 -16.70 0.19
CA GLY A 42 -10.18 -16.23 -0.42
C GLY A 42 -9.70 -14.87 0.09
N PHE A 43 -10.18 -14.45 1.27
CA PHE A 43 -9.78 -13.19 1.91
C PHE A 43 -9.19 -13.45 3.29
N LYS A 44 -8.52 -12.44 3.86
CA LYS A 44 -8.12 -12.47 5.27
C LYS A 44 -8.19 -11.09 5.88
N VAL A 45 -8.45 -11.05 7.18
CA VAL A 45 -8.37 -9.81 7.96
C VAL A 45 -6.91 -9.47 8.19
N LYS A 46 -6.48 -8.33 7.66
CA LYS A 46 -5.18 -7.74 7.97
C LYS A 46 -5.35 -6.72 9.09
N LYS A 47 -4.65 -6.94 10.20
CA LYS A 47 -4.64 -6.02 11.33
C LYS A 47 -4.02 -4.68 10.96
N GLN A 48 -4.69 -3.59 11.32
CA GLN A 48 -4.19 -2.22 11.12
C GLN A 48 -3.67 -1.96 9.68
N GLY A 49 -4.31 -2.55 8.68
CA GLY A 49 -3.86 -2.45 7.28
C GLY A 49 -4.35 -1.20 6.56
N SER A 50 -5.25 -0.42 7.16
CA SER A 50 -5.78 0.80 6.55
C SER A 50 -4.70 1.86 6.35
N PHE A 51 -5.00 2.87 5.52
CA PHE A 51 -4.24 4.10 5.51
C PHE A 51 -4.20 4.68 6.95
N CYS A 52 -3.02 5.08 7.42
CA CYS A 52 -2.76 5.48 8.81
C CYS A 52 -2.91 4.41 9.90
N GLN A 53 -3.06 3.12 9.53
CA GLN A 53 -3.06 1.99 10.47
C GLN A 53 -4.16 2.02 11.55
N CYS A 54 -5.25 2.76 11.31
CA CYS A 54 -6.34 2.90 12.26
C CYS A 54 -7.31 1.71 12.28
N CYS A 55 -7.53 1.07 11.12
CA CYS A 55 -8.51 0.00 10.98
C CYS A 55 -7.88 -1.28 10.47
N ASP A 56 -8.47 -2.38 10.90
CA ASP A 56 -8.35 -3.66 10.23
C ASP A 56 -9.00 -3.56 8.84
N ILE A 57 -8.48 -4.32 7.88
CA ILE A 57 -9.00 -4.35 6.51
C ILE A 57 -9.14 -5.78 6.03
N CYS A 58 -10.02 -6.00 5.06
CA CYS A 58 -10.11 -7.25 4.35
C CYS A 58 -9.20 -7.23 3.12
N VAL A 59 -8.27 -8.18 3.02
CA VAL A 59 -7.36 -8.29 1.85
C VAL A 59 -7.61 -9.61 1.12
N LYS A 60 -7.56 -9.56 -0.21
CA LYS A 60 -7.61 -10.77 -1.04
C LYS A 60 -6.31 -11.56 -0.90
N ILE A 61 -6.40 -12.87 -0.69
CA ILE A 61 -5.26 -13.78 -0.73
C ILE A 61 -4.96 -14.12 -2.20
N LEU A 62 -3.71 -13.94 -2.61
CA LEU A 62 -3.22 -14.20 -3.96
C LEU A 62 -2.38 -15.48 -3.98
N GLY A 63 -2.72 -16.40 -4.88
CA GLY A 63 -1.95 -17.60 -5.17
C GLY A 63 -0.70 -17.33 -6.01
N GLU A 64 0.04 -18.40 -6.28
CA GLU A 64 1.25 -18.34 -7.10
C GLU A 64 0.95 -17.80 -8.51
N ASN A 65 1.86 -16.98 -9.02
CA ASN A 65 1.78 -16.27 -10.31
C ASN A 65 0.64 -15.26 -10.46
N GLU A 66 -0.24 -15.08 -9.46
CA GLU A 66 -1.22 -14.00 -9.48
C GLU A 66 -0.53 -12.63 -9.39
N THR A 67 -1.08 -11.64 -10.09
CA THR A 67 -0.56 -10.28 -10.10
C THR A 67 -0.67 -9.66 -8.72
N CYS A 68 0.46 -9.22 -8.18
CA CYS A 68 0.56 -8.55 -6.90
C CYS A 68 1.11 -7.14 -7.09
N THR A 69 0.69 -6.22 -6.23
CA THR A 69 1.25 -4.87 -6.18
C THR A 69 2.26 -4.83 -5.05
N THR A 70 3.50 -4.46 -5.36
CA THR A 70 4.53 -4.28 -4.33
C THR A 70 4.06 -3.20 -3.37
N PRO A 71 4.09 -3.42 -2.05
CA PRO A 71 3.69 -2.40 -1.09
C PRO A 71 4.63 -1.20 -1.20
N GLY A 72 4.17 -0.16 -1.89
CA GLY A 72 4.78 1.16 -1.87
C GLY A 72 4.23 1.96 -0.70
N LEU A 73 5.01 2.93 -0.20
CA LEU A 73 4.73 3.78 0.97
C LEU A 73 3.38 4.56 0.94
N ARG A 74 2.55 4.40 -0.09
CA ARG A 74 1.42 5.31 -0.36
C ARG A 74 0.11 4.65 -0.79
N PHE A 75 0.02 3.32 -0.87
CA PHE A 75 -1.20 2.65 -1.32
C PHE A 75 -1.74 1.70 -0.24
N ALA A 76 -3.05 1.76 0.01
CA ALA A 76 -3.73 0.78 0.84
C ALA A 76 -3.59 -0.59 0.18
N ILE A 77 -3.10 -1.56 0.96
CA ILE A 77 -2.88 -2.92 0.48
C ILE A 77 -4.24 -3.60 0.38
N THR A 78 -4.70 -3.90 -0.83
CA THR A 78 -5.99 -4.58 -1.06
C THR A 78 -5.85 -6.08 -1.26
N SER A 79 -4.61 -6.56 -1.45
CA SER A 79 -4.29 -7.96 -1.67
C SER A 79 -2.92 -8.32 -1.12
N GLU A 80 -2.76 -9.57 -0.72
CA GLU A 80 -1.50 -10.12 -0.23
C GLU A 80 -1.28 -11.51 -0.79
N CYS A 81 -0.01 -11.87 -1.03
CA CYS A 81 0.32 -13.23 -1.40
C CYS A 81 -0.02 -14.22 -0.28
N ALA A 82 -0.38 -15.44 -0.67
CA ALA A 82 -0.58 -16.56 0.23
C ALA A 82 0.70 -16.89 1.01
N GLU A 83 0.56 -17.70 2.06
CA GLU A 83 1.68 -18.11 2.89
C GLU A 83 2.80 -18.78 2.05
N GLY A 84 4.05 -18.39 2.30
CA GLY A 84 5.22 -18.88 1.55
C GLY A 84 5.47 -18.20 0.20
N LEU A 85 4.63 -17.23 -0.20
CA LEU A 85 4.81 -16.43 -1.40
C LEU A 85 5.18 -14.98 -1.06
N VAL A 86 6.02 -14.39 -1.90
CA VAL A 86 6.44 -12.99 -1.81
C VAL A 86 6.07 -12.26 -3.10
N CYS A 87 5.97 -10.93 -3.02
CA CYS A 87 5.75 -10.05 -4.18
C CYS A 87 7.02 -9.22 -4.44
N PRO A 88 8.00 -9.74 -5.20
CA PRO A 88 9.26 -9.04 -5.41
C PRO A 88 9.07 -7.76 -6.24
N ILE A 89 9.88 -6.75 -5.93
CA ILE A 89 9.94 -5.51 -6.70
C ILE A 89 10.39 -5.82 -8.13
N GLY A 90 9.61 -5.39 -9.12
CA GLY A 90 9.90 -5.61 -10.54
C GLY A 90 9.30 -6.88 -11.15
N VAL A 91 8.87 -7.86 -10.33
CA VAL A 91 8.19 -9.07 -10.82
C VAL A 91 6.68 -8.83 -10.92
N GLY A 92 6.09 -8.18 -9.91
CA GLY A 92 4.65 -7.87 -9.88
C GLY A 92 3.74 -9.10 -9.86
N ARG A 93 4.26 -10.24 -9.42
CA ARG A 93 3.50 -11.49 -9.23
C ARG A 93 3.95 -12.20 -7.95
N CYS A 94 3.04 -12.95 -7.34
CA CYS A 94 3.35 -13.77 -6.18
C CYS A 94 4.20 -14.96 -6.60
N VAL A 95 5.41 -15.06 -6.05
CA VAL A 95 6.36 -16.14 -6.34
C VAL A 95 6.90 -16.71 -5.04
N THR A 96 7.49 -17.91 -5.09
CA THR A 96 8.16 -18.49 -3.94
C THR A 96 9.36 -17.64 -3.52
N GLU A 97 9.72 -17.65 -2.24
CA GLU A 97 10.83 -16.85 -1.71
C GLU A 97 12.18 -17.15 -2.39
N ASN A 98 12.35 -18.37 -2.94
CA ASN A 98 13.55 -18.82 -3.66
C ASN A 98 13.43 -18.71 -5.18
N TRP A 99 12.48 -17.92 -5.69
CA TRP A 99 12.25 -17.82 -7.12
C TRP A 99 13.46 -17.23 -7.86
N VAL A 100 13.86 -17.90 -8.94
CA VAL A 100 14.93 -17.47 -9.85
C VAL A 100 14.30 -17.15 -11.21
N PRO A 101 14.54 -15.96 -11.79
CA PRO A 101 14.08 -15.65 -13.14
C PRO A 101 14.78 -16.56 -14.16
N GLU A 102 14.01 -17.24 -15.01
CA GLU A 102 14.51 -17.97 -16.19
C GLU A 102 14.91 -17.03 -17.33
#